data_AF-A0A7S4UQL6-F1
#
_entry.id   AF-A0A7S4UQL6-F1
#
_cell.length_a   1.000
_cell.length_b   1.000
_cell.length_c   1.000
_cell.angle_alpha   90.00
_cell.angle_beta   90.00
_cell.angle_gamma   90.00
#
_symmetry.space_group_name_H-M   'P 1'
#
loop_
_entity.id
_entity.type
_entity.pdbx_description
1 polymer ?
#
loop_
_entity_poly.entity_id
_entity_poly.type
_entity_poly.pdbx_seq_one_letter_code
_entity_poly.pdbx_strand_id
1 'polypeptide(L)'
;GTYWASWCNVYTCGESLCSGCTACSSPSASTCSSWCSAYTCWGSCEQCAVCTQVANNAYCASWCNAYTCGGVFSGLCGGCTECTAVDSGAYCASWCNAYTCGGIFSHLCGGCSEC
;
A
#
# COMPACT_ATOMS: atom_id res chain seq x y z
N GLY A 1 7.02 5.28 41.97
CA GLY A 1 7.99 4.94 40.91
C GLY A 1 7.53 3.66 40.27
N THR A 2 7.43 3.62 38.95
CA THR A 2 7.12 2.40 38.19
C THR A 2 8.25 1.40 38.40
N TYR A 3 7.97 0.33 39.13
CA TYR A 3 8.89 -0.79 39.34
C TYR A 3 8.57 -1.84 38.28
N TRP A 4 9.53 -2.15 37.41
CA TRP A 4 9.45 -3.24 36.44
C TRP A 4 10.67 -4.14 36.62
N ALA A 5 10.52 -5.42 36.26
CA ALA A 5 11.60 -6.36 36.45
C ALA A 5 12.77 -6.06 35.51
N SER A 6 14.01 -6.16 36.01
CA SER A 6 15.22 -5.82 35.24
C SER A 6 15.46 -6.73 34.03
N TRP A 7 14.74 -7.86 33.94
CA TRP A 7 14.79 -8.80 32.81
C TRP A 7 13.73 -8.54 31.73
N CYS A 8 12.89 -7.50 31.89
CA CYS A 8 11.90 -7.13 30.90
C CYS A 8 12.54 -6.74 29.56
N ASN A 9 12.06 -7.32 28.47
CA ASN A 9 12.49 -7.08 27.09
C ASN A 9 11.29 -7.26 26.14
N VAL A 10 11.49 -7.04 24.84
CA VAL A 10 10.41 -7.08 23.83
C VAL A 10 9.62 -8.39 23.81
N TYR A 11 10.21 -9.52 24.23
CA TYR A 11 9.54 -10.83 24.23
C TYR A 11 8.78 -11.11 25.54
N THR A 12 9.02 -10.34 26.59
CA THR A 12 8.41 -10.56 27.92
C THR A 12 7.36 -9.51 28.28
N CYS A 13 6.90 -8.73 27.30
CA CYS A 13 5.93 -7.65 27.52
C CYS A 13 4.51 -8.11 27.84
N GLY A 14 4.19 -9.39 27.63
CA GLY A 14 2.93 -9.99 28.08
C GLY A 14 2.88 -10.24 29.59
N GLU A 15 4.01 -10.15 30.29
CA GLU A 15 4.09 -10.37 31.74
C GLU A 15 3.62 -9.14 32.51
N SER A 16 2.79 -9.36 33.53
CA SER A 16 2.26 -8.29 34.40
C SER A 16 3.38 -7.48 35.09
N LEU A 17 4.52 -8.11 35.33
CA LEU A 17 5.74 -7.50 35.91
C LEU A 17 6.52 -6.59 34.93
N CYS A 18 6.16 -6.62 33.64
CA CYS A 18 6.77 -5.81 32.58
C CYS A 18 5.85 -4.72 32.02
N SER A 19 4.66 -4.55 32.60
CA SER A 19 3.71 -3.49 32.21
C SER A 19 4.30 -2.10 32.45
N GLY A 20 4.32 -1.27 31.40
CA GLY A 20 4.89 0.09 31.46
C GLY A 20 6.41 0.16 31.46
N CYS A 21 7.12 -0.95 31.20
CA CYS A 21 8.56 -0.93 30.98
C CYS A 21 8.91 -0.19 29.68
N THR A 22 9.98 0.60 29.68
CA THR A 22 10.49 1.28 28.48
C THR A 22 10.96 0.28 27.41
N ALA A 23 11.43 -0.90 27.80
CA ALA A 23 11.74 -1.99 26.86
C ALA A 23 10.48 -2.57 26.18
N CYS A 24 9.31 -2.38 26.79
CA CYS A 24 7.99 -2.73 26.25
C CYS A 24 7.25 -1.54 25.66
N SER A 25 7.80 -0.34 25.81
CA SER A 25 7.48 0.76 24.93
C SER A 25 8.05 0.34 23.59
N SER A 26 7.22 -0.32 22.79
CA SER A 26 7.51 -0.65 21.39
C SER A 26 8.32 0.51 20.83
N PRO A 27 9.51 0.30 20.25
CA PRO A 27 10.30 1.39 19.71
C PRO A 27 9.38 2.16 18.77
N SER A 28 8.88 3.29 19.28
CA SER A 28 7.95 4.17 18.60
C SER A 28 8.85 5.06 17.75
N ALA A 29 9.57 4.40 16.87
CA ALA A 29 10.55 4.89 15.93
C ALA A 29 10.80 3.69 15.00
N SER A 30 9.79 3.46 14.16
CA SER A 30 9.90 2.97 12.80
C SER A 30 11.32 3.16 12.28
N THR A 31 12.20 2.18 12.51
CA THR A 31 13.54 2.21 11.93
C THR A 31 13.36 1.77 10.49
N CYS A 32 12.77 2.67 9.72
CA CYS A 32 12.63 2.55 8.28
C CYS A 32 14.02 2.58 7.71
N SER A 33 14.60 1.40 7.65
CA SER A 33 15.89 1.19 7.03
C SER A 33 15.80 1.67 5.59
N SER A 34 16.92 2.09 5.01
CA SER A 34 16.97 2.56 3.62
C SER A 34 16.48 1.53 2.60
N TRP A 35 16.44 0.24 2.98
CA TRP A 35 15.91 -0.85 2.17
C TRP A 35 14.39 -1.05 2.30
N CYS A 36 13.72 -0.41 3.26
CA CYS A 36 12.27 -0.45 3.36
C CYS A 36 11.64 0.21 2.13
N SER A 37 10.82 -0.54 1.41
CA SER A 37 10.13 -0.11 0.19
C SER A 37 8.69 -0.60 0.18
N ALA A 38 7.94 -0.24 -0.87
CA ALA A 38 6.57 -0.69 -1.08
C ALA A 38 6.42 -2.22 -1.16
N TYR A 39 7.51 -2.95 -1.40
CA TYR A 39 7.53 -4.42 -1.51
C TYR A 39 7.94 -5.13 -0.23
N THR A 40 8.41 -4.38 0.77
CA THR A 40 8.93 -4.95 2.02
C THR A 40 8.06 -4.55 3.20
N CYS A 41 6.75 -4.44 3.00
CA CYS A 41 5.80 -4.03 4.04
C CYS A 41 5.48 -5.18 5.00
N TRP A 42 6.50 -5.62 5.72
CA TRP A 42 6.45 -6.68 6.70
C TRP A 42 7.56 -6.48 7.74
N GLY A 43 7.39 -7.06 8.93
CA GLY A 43 8.36 -6.97 10.01
C GLY A 43 8.67 -5.51 10.40
N SER A 44 9.95 -5.14 10.41
CA SER A 44 10.39 -3.80 10.85
C SER A 44 9.99 -2.66 9.91
N CYS A 45 9.54 -2.95 8.69
CA CYS A 45 9.16 -1.94 7.70
C CYS A 45 7.64 -1.68 7.63
N GLU A 46 6.82 -2.46 8.35
CA GLU A 46 5.36 -2.37 8.29
C GLU A 46 4.82 -0.97 8.62
N GLN A 47 5.49 -0.27 9.53
CA GLN A 47 5.13 1.06 10.01
C GLN A 47 5.79 2.19 9.20
N CYS A 48 6.41 1.90 8.06
CA CYS A 48 7.02 2.90 7.20
C CYS A 48 6.00 3.63 6.34
N ALA A 49 6.23 4.92 6.08
CA ALA A 49 5.30 5.76 5.32
C ALA A 49 4.95 5.17 3.95
N VAL A 50 5.90 4.53 3.28
CA VAL A 50 5.67 3.83 2.01
C VAL A 50 4.64 2.71 2.14
N CYS A 51 4.64 1.98 3.27
CA CYS A 51 3.67 0.93 3.54
C CYS A 51 2.30 1.47 3.91
N THR A 52 2.24 2.61 4.61
CA THR A 52 0.99 3.35 4.80
C THR A 52 0.40 3.80 3.46
N GLN A 53 1.23 4.25 2.51
CA GLN A 53 0.75 4.59 1.16
C GLN A 53 0.22 3.37 0.41
N VAL A 54 0.89 2.23 0.50
CA VAL A 54 0.42 0.97 -0.13
C VAL A 54 -0.90 0.52 0.49
N ALA A 55 -1.01 0.54 1.82
CA ALA A 55 -2.24 0.15 2.53
C ALA A 55 -3.43 1.08 2.23
N ASN A 56 -3.17 2.37 2.05
CA ASN A 56 -4.18 3.36 1.69
C ASN A 56 -4.41 3.47 0.17
N ASN A 57 -3.85 2.55 -0.63
CA ASN A 57 -4.01 2.55 -2.09
C ASN A 57 -3.57 3.87 -2.74
N ALA A 58 -2.59 4.56 -2.13
CA ALA A 58 -2.11 5.88 -2.54
C ALA A 58 -0.68 5.84 -3.11
N TYR A 59 -0.04 4.67 -3.13
CA TYR A 59 1.26 4.47 -3.76
C TYR A 59 1.11 4.36 -5.28
N CYS A 60 2.12 4.85 -6.01
CA CYS A 60 2.20 4.73 -7.46
C CYS A 60 3.59 4.24 -7.87
N ALA A 61 3.69 2.95 -8.21
CA ALA A 61 4.94 2.40 -8.72
C ALA A 61 5.23 2.94 -10.14
N SER A 62 6.50 3.14 -10.46
CA SER A 62 6.91 3.70 -11.76
C SER A 62 6.57 2.83 -12.98
N TRP A 63 6.25 1.55 -12.78
CA TRP A 63 5.85 0.63 -13.85
C TRP A 63 4.33 0.53 -14.01
N CYS A 64 3.56 1.18 -13.13
CA CYS A 64 2.11 1.17 -13.21
C CYS A 64 1.63 1.80 -14.52
N ASN A 65 0.63 1.18 -15.10
CA ASN A 65 -0.07 1.59 -16.31
C ASN A 65 -1.53 1.14 -16.23
N ALA A 66 -2.35 1.48 -17.22
CA ALA A 66 -3.78 1.19 -17.24
C ALA A 66 -4.13 -0.30 -17.05
N TYR A 67 -3.25 -1.22 -17.44
CA TYR A 67 -3.48 -2.68 -17.32
C TYR A 67 -3.09 -3.24 -15.95
N THR A 68 -2.39 -2.47 -15.13
CA THR A 68 -2.01 -2.84 -13.77
C THR A 68 -2.92 -2.20 -12.73
N CYS A 69 -3.96 -1.49 -13.17
CA CYS A 69 -4.96 -0.91 -12.30
C CYS A 69 -5.90 -2.01 -11.83
N GLY A 70 -5.89 -2.29 -10.53
CA GLY A 70 -6.75 -3.30 -9.93
C GLY A 70 -6.06 -4.61 -9.54
N GLY A 71 -6.86 -5.54 -9.01
CA GLY A 71 -6.43 -6.88 -8.62
C GLY A 71 -5.32 -6.88 -7.56
N VAL A 72 -4.29 -7.69 -7.79
CA VAL A 72 -3.14 -7.84 -6.88
C VAL A 72 -2.24 -6.61 -6.83
N PHE A 73 -2.40 -5.68 -7.78
CA PHE A 73 -1.56 -4.49 -7.89
C PHE A 73 -2.24 -3.22 -7.38
N SER A 74 -3.51 -3.28 -6.93
CA SER A 74 -4.24 -2.10 -6.43
C SER A 74 -3.42 -1.33 -5.39
N GLY A 75 -2.87 -2.01 -4.38
CA GLY A 75 -2.07 -1.35 -3.35
C GLY A 75 -0.80 -0.67 -3.88
N LEU A 76 -0.28 -1.10 -5.03
CA LEU A 76 0.95 -0.57 -5.63
C LEU A 76 0.70 0.50 -6.71
N CYS A 77 -0.48 0.52 -7.31
CA CYS A 77 -0.83 1.41 -8.42
C CYS A 77 -2.01 2.34 -8.13
N GLY A 78 -2.68 2.19 -6.98
CA GLY A 78 -3.90 2.93 -6.65
C GLY A 78 -3.74 4.45 -6.62
N GLY A 79 -2.54 4.94 -6.32
CA GLY A 79 -2.23 6.36 -6.31
C GLY A 79 -1.90 6.94 -7.70
N CYS A 80 -1.87 6.13 -8.74
CA CYS A 80 -1.56 6.59 -10.08
C CYS A 80 -2.78 7.26 -10.73
N THR A 81 -2.57 8.41 -11.38
CA THR A 81 -3.62 9.13 -12.13
C THR A 81 -4.26 8.27 -13.20
N GLU A 82 -3.47 7.40 -13.85
CA GLU A 82 -3.95 6.45 -14.85
C GLU A 82 -4.99 5.50 -14.26
N CYS A 83 -4.75 4.98 -13.05
CA CYS A 83 -5.70 4.09 -12.39
C CYS A 83 -6.95 4.83 -11.92
N THR A 84 -6.82 6.09 -11.51
CA THR A 84 -8.00 6.93 -11.26
C THR A 84 -8.86 7.09 -12.52
N ALA A 85 -8.25 7.24 -13.69
CA ALA A 85 -8.97 7.31 -14.96
C ALA A 85 -9.64 5.96 -15.32
N VAL A 86 -8.96 4.83 -15.09
CA VAL A 86 -9.52 3.50 -15.33
C VAL A 86 -10.70 3.21 -14.39
N ASP A 87 -10.54 3.44 -13.08
CA ASP A 87 -11.59 3.20 -12.07
C ASP A 87 -12.81 4.10 -12.25
N SER A 88 -12.63 5.35 -12.68
CA SER A 88 -13.73 6.27 -13.00
C SER A 88 -14.38 5.98 -14.36
N GLY A 89 -13.82 5.06 -15.15
CA GLY A 89 -14.24 4.82 -16.52
C GLY A 89 -13.96 5.99 -17.47
N ALA A 90 -13.07 6.92 -17.11
CA ALA A 90 -12.66 8.03 -17.95
C ALA A 90 -11.43 7.73 -18.82
N TYR A 91 -10.77 6.58 -18.62
CA TYR A 91 -9.63 6.18 -19.42
C TYR A 91 -10.04 5.81 -20.85
N CYS A 92 -9.24 6.25 -21.81
CA CYS A 92 -9.40 5.95 -23.22
C CYS A 92 -8.08 5.47 -23.82
N ALA A 93 -7.96 4.16 -24.05
CA ALA A 93 -6.81 3.60 -24.74
C ALA A 93 -6.82 3.99 -26.22
N SER A 94 -5.65 4.27 -26.80
CA SER A 94 -5.53 4.71 -28.19
C SER A 94 -5.97 3.69 -29.25
N TRP A 95 -6.21 2.43 -28.86
CA TRP A 95 -6.68 1.36 -29.74
C TRP A 95 -8.17 1.07 -29.58
N CYS A 96 -8.88 1.80 -28.72
CA CYS A 96 -10.33 1.67 -28.56
C CYS A 96 -11.04 1.97 -29.89
N ASN A 97 -12.10 1.20 -30.15
CA ASN A 97 -12.94 1.30 -31.34
C ASN A 97 -14.27 0.57 -31.07
N ALA A 98 -15.21 0.67 -32.01
CA ALA A 98 -16.56 0.10 -31.89
C ALA A 98 -16.60 -1.40 -31.52
N TYR A 99 -15.55 -2.17 -31.82
CA TYR A 99 -15.47 -3.60 -31.51
C TYR A 99 -14.88 -3.89 -30.13
N THR A 100 -14.14 -2.96 -29.53
CA THR A 100 -13.49 -3.16 -28.22
C THR A 100 -14.26 -2.53 -27.07
N CYS A 101 -15.15 -1.56 -27.35
CA CYS A 101 -15.96 -0.85 -26.34
C CYS A 101 -16.85 -1.76 -25.47
N GLY A 102 -17.42 -2.82 -26.04
CA GLY A 102 -18.37 -3.71 -25.34
C GLY A 102 -17.77 -5.00 -24.77
N GLY A 103 -16.45 -5.15 -24.81
CA GLY A 103 -15.76 -6.40 -24.50
C GLY A 103 -15.15 -6.45 -23.10
N ILE A 104 -14.22 -7.41 -22.92
CA ILE A 104 -13.42 -7.54 -21.69
C ILE A 104 -12.57 -6.30 -21.38
N PHE A 105 -12.30 -5.49 -22.41
CA PHE A 105 -11.52 -4.25 -22.30
C PHE A 105 -12.38 -2.99 -22.17
N SER A 106 -13.69 -3.12 -21.96
CA SER A 106 -14.60 -1.99 -21.75
C SER A 106 -14.11 -1.03 -20.65
N HIS A 107 -13.51 -1.56 -19.58
CA HIS A 107 -12.90 -0.77 -18.50
C HIS A 107 -11.72 0.12 -18.95
N LEU A 108 -11.11 -0.17 -20.10
CA LEU A 108 -10.02 0.63 -20.68
C LEU A 108 -10.48 1.61 -21.77
N CYS A 109 -11.77 1.59 -22.10
CA CYS A 109 -12.34 2.39 -23.18
C CYS A 109 -13.51 3.27 -22.72
N GLY A 110 -13.82 3.32 -21.43
CA GLY A 110 -15.00 4.03 -20.92
C GLY A 110 -15.02 5.53 -21.24
N GLY A 111 -13.85 6.15 -21.40
CA GLY A 111 -13.73 7.58 -21.71
C GLY A 111 -13.61 7.91 -23.20
N CYS A 112 -13.64 6.90 -24.08
CA CYS A 112 -13.52 7.13 -25.51
C CYS A 112 -14.86 7.53 -26.11
N SER A 113 -14.90 8.56 -26.96
CA SER A 113 -16.13 9.03 -27.62
C SER A 113 -16.66 8.09 -28.71
N GLU A 114 -15.83 7.14 -29.15
CA GLU A 114 -16.24 6.04 -30.04
C GLU A 114 -16.95 4.91 -29.28
N CYS A 115 -16.96 5.02 -27.95
CA CYS A 115 -17.76 4.29 -26.98
C CYS A 115 -18.74 5.28 -26.30
#